data_AF-A0A2V9BEU3-F1
#
_entry.id   AF-A0A2V9BEU3-F1
#
_cell.length_a   1.000
_cell.length_b   1.000
_cell.length_c   1.000
_cell.angle_alpha   90.00
_cell.angle_beta   90.00
_cell.angle_gamma   90.00
#
_symmetry.space_group_name_H-M   'P 1'
#
loop_
_entity.id
_entity.type
_entity.pdbx_description
1 polymer ?
#
loop_
_entity_poly.entity_id
_entity_poly.type
_entity_poly.pdbx_seq_one_letter_code
_entity_poly.pdbx_strand_id
1 'polypeptide(L)'
;MDGEKLRVARDKLTRVFRYLEALNQHRNPAKRQIREQPWHLALRDLPEHPSIQRGAGKAGSAKKKNGNSQSAEDSGANYVLKVQRPRLTRPPEPPEEVAVWLGDGWDDPLNLVTVEVTLEESDNRTEPRTVKFADDPARTASLERWKSLRDEWVKTEKPARAAMKIFETFYALYGRIDREAERVELILGDGILSWCRTEGGIYHPILLQRLQLQFDASVPEFTLSEADHPVELYSALFQSMNDVDGRAIGRCREELEEGGFHPLINGSTSSFLKRLVVLLSPRGEFLEDRAPNTEVNDPCIGRDPVLFLRARTLGFAAAIEGILADLRTREDLPWSLLNIVGEESPISGAGNPSANGFAHTEGEVLLSKPANPEQVRIAQQLEEHGGVLVQGPPGTGKTHTIGNLVGHLLAQGKSVLVTSHTTKALRMVRHHIVSELRPLCVSLLESDLDSRKQLESAVGSIAERLSRADAASLELEAKKLECERLDLLKKLAEIRNQLTEARGDEYREIAIAGRSWAPADAARKVVQEKEAHGWIPGPVAAVAPLPLSPSELADLHRTSASITREDEQELSGHLPELHD
;
A
#
# COMPACT_ATOMS: atom_id res chain seq x y z
N MET A 1 30.46 -14.36 -15.87
CA MET A 1 31.05 -14.76 -14.57
C MET A 1 31.68 -16.13 -14.77
N ASP A 2 32.82 -16.41 -14.15
CA ASP A 2 33.46 -17.73 -14.26
C ASP A 2 32.54 -18.81 -13.66
N GLY A 3 32.44 -19.98 -14.30
CA GLY A 3 31.45 -21.01 -13.93
C GLY A 3 31.62 -21.52 -12.49
N GLU A 4 32.86 -21.54 -12.00
CA GLU A 4 33.18 -21.91 -10.63
C GLU A 4 32.78 -20.83 -9.62
N LYS A 5 33.00 -19.55 -9.95
CA LYS A 5 32.55 -18.41 -9.13
C LYS A 5 31.02 -18.38 -9.00
N LEU A 6 30.31 -18.63 -10.10
CA LEU A 6 28.86 -18.70 -10.10
C LEU A 6 28.35 -19.83 -9.19
N ARG A 7 29.00 -21.00 -9.22
CA ARG A 7 28.65 -22.14 -8.36
C ARG A 7 28.84 -21.82 -6.87
N VAL A 8 29.98 -21.21 -6.53
CA VAL A 8 30.28 -20.82 -5.14
C VAL A 8 29.28 -19.76 -4.64
N ALA A 9 29.01 -18.74 -5.47
CA ALA A 9 28.04 -17.70 -5.13
C ALA A 9 26.63 -18.25 -4.94
N ARG A 10 26.20 -19.19 -5.81
CA ARG A 10 24.91 -19.88 -5.68
C ARG A 10 24.81 -20.66 -4.37
N ASP A 11 25.87 -21.37 -3.97
CA ASP A 11 25.87 -22.12 -2.71
C ASP A 11 25.78 -21.18 -1.49
N LYS A 12 26.54 -20.08 -1.49
CA LYS A 12 26.45 -19.05 -0.44
C LYS A 12 25.04 -18.47 -0.34
N LEU A 13 24.42 -18.09 -1.47
CA LEU A 13 23.05 -17.57 -1.51
C LEU A 13 22.04 -18.59 -0.99
N THR A 14 22.16 -19.85 -1.42
CA THR A 14 21.30 -20.94 -0.95
C THR A 14 21.35 -21.08 0.56
N ARG A 15 22.53 -20.98 1.17
CA ARG A 15 22.70 -21.02 2.64
C ARG A 15 22.03 -19.83 3.33
N VAL A 16 22.16 -18.62 2.78
CA VAL A 16 21.50 -17.42 3.33
C VAL A 16 19.99 -17.58 3.30
N PHE A 17 19.40 -18.01 2.18
CA PHE A 17 17.95 -18.19 2.09
C PHE A 17 17.43 -19.34 2.96
N ARG A 18 18.17 -20.44 3.11
CA ARG A 18 17.84 -21.49 4.09
C ARG A 18 17.88 -20.98 5.53
N TYR A 19 18.85 -20.12 5.86
CA TYR A 19 18.88 -19.48 7.18
C TYR A 19 17.65 -18.58 7.38
N LEU A 20 17.25 -17.80 6.36
CA LEU A 20 16.04 -16.97 6.41
C LEU A 20 14.75 -17.80 6.55
N GLU A 21 14.68 -18.95 5.88
CA GLU A 21 13.59 -19.92 6.01
C GLU A 21 13.46 -20.41 7.46
N ALA A 22 14.56 -20.91 8.04
CA ALA A 22 14.61 -21.38 9.42
C ALA A 22 14.30 -20.25 10.43
N LEU A 23 14.82 -19.04 10.19
CA LEU A 23 14.54 -17.86 11.02
C LEU A 23 13.06 -17.48 10.99
N ASN A 24 12.42 -17.56 9.81
CA ASN A 24 11.00 -17.29 9.67
C ASN A 24 10.15 -18.32 10.42
N GLN A 25 10.49 -19.61 10.32
CA GLN A 25 9.81 -20.68 11.06
C GLN A 25 9.93 -20.49 12.58
N HIS A 26 11.12 -20.07 13.05
CA HIS A 26 11.33 -19.81 14.47
C HIS A 26 10.58 -18.56 14.97
N ARG A 27 10.54 -17.48 14.18
CA ARG A 27 9.84 -16.24 14.55
C ARG A 27 8.32 -16.36 14.46
N ASN A 28 7.83 -17.16 13.53
CA ASN A 28 6.41 -17.32 13.24
C ASN A 28 6.03 -18.81 13.30
N PRO A 29 6.02 -19.44 14.49
CA PRO A 29 5.64 -20.84 14.62
C PRO A 29 4.17 -21.03 14.25
N ALA A 30 3.88 -22.14 13.58
CA ALA A 30 2.51 -22.52 13.22
C ALA A 30 1.67 -22.73 14.49
N LYS A 31 0.46 -22.16 14.51
CA LYS A 31 -0.48 -22.30 15.62
C LYS A 31 -1.16 -23.65 15.52
N ARG A 32 -0.86 -24.55 16.47
CA ARG A 32 -1.35 -25.94 16.45
C ARG A 32 -2.74 -26.10 17.05
N GLN A 33 -3.19 -25.11 17.80
CA GLN A 33 -4.48 -25.11 18.51
C GLN A 33 -5.33 -23.92 18.05
N ILE A 34 -6.60 -24.17 17.71
CA ILE A 34 -7.55 -23.10 17.34
C ILE A 34 -7.72 -22.05 18.46
N ARG A 35 -7.56 -22.47 19.72
CA ARG A 35 -7.66 -21.60 20.90
C ARG A 35 -6.50 -20.61 21.04
N GLU A 36 -5.37 -20.86 20.37
CA GLU A 36 -4.26 -19.92 20.32
C GLU A 36 -4.50 -18.77 19.33
N GLN A 37 -5.54 -18.89 18.48
CA GLN A 37 -5.92 -17.82 17.58
C GLN A 37 -6.58 -16.67 18.36
N PRO A 38 -6.34 -15.41 17.97
CA PRO A 38 -6.89 -14.24 18.64
C PRO A 38 -8.41 -14.23 18.84
N TRP A 39 -9.16 -14.90 17.97
CA TRP A 39 -10.61 -15.03 18.04
C TRP A 39 -11.06 -16.24 17.22
N HIS A 40 -12.09 -16.96 17.68
CA HIS A 40 -12.74 -18.04 16.94
C HIS A 40 -14.23 -18.14 17.29
N LEU A 41 -15.03 -18.65 16.36
CA LEU A 41 -16.47 -18.91 16.49
C LEU A 41 -16.84 -20.10 15.61
N ALA A 42 -17.41 -21.16 16.19
CA ALA A 42 -17.92 -22.28 15.40
C ALA A 42 -19.25 -21.92 14.75
N LEU A 43 -19.46 -22.30 13.49
CA LEU A 43 -20.71 -22.01 12.78
C LEU A 43 -21.92 -22.70 13.44
N ARG A 44 -21.70 -23.81 14.16
CA ARG A 44 -22.74 -24.49 14.94
C ARG A 44 -23.25 -23.70 16.15
N ASP A 45 -22.45 -22.78 16.69
CA ASP A 45 -22.81 -22.00 17.88
C ASP A 45 -23.65 -20.76 17.53
N LEU A 46 -23.86 -20.51 16.23
CA LEU A 46 -24.69 -19.40 15.76
C LEU A 46 -26.17 -19.64 16.07
N PRO A 47 -26.88 -18.71 16.72
CA PRO A 47 -28.28 -18.88 17.05
C PRO A 47 -29.15 -18.88 15.79
N GLU A 48 -30.21 -19.68 15.82
CA GLU A 48 -31.23 -19.68 14.77
C GLU A 48 -32.13 -18.46 14.94
N HIS A 49 -31.91 -17.42 14.13
CA HIS A 49 -32.70 -16.19 14.15
C HIS A 49 -32.73 -15.55 12.75
N PRO A 50 -33.84 -14.92 12.31
CA PRO A 50 -33.95 -14.31 10.97
C PRO A 50 -32.89 -13.25 10.66
N SER A 51 -32.32 -12.62 11.69
CA SER A 51 -31.23 -11.64 11.57
C SER A 51 -29.87 -12.28 11.27
N ILE A 52 -29.73 -13.60 11.36
CA ILE A 52 -28.53 -14.34 11.00
C ILE A 52 -28.86 -15.25 9.82
N GLN A 53 -28.37 -14.90 8.63
CA GLN A 53 -28.60 -15.68 7.41
C GLN A 53 -27.31 -16.36 6.98
N ARG A 54 -27.35 -17.68 6.82
CA ARG A 54 -26.23 -18.47 6.29
C ARG A 54 -26.42 -18.61 4.78
N GLY A 55 -25.42 -18.21 4.02
CA GLY A 55 -25.40 -18.38 2.57
C GLY A 55 -24.64 -19.64 2.16
N ALA A 56 -25.00 -20.20 1.00
CA ALA A 56 -24.22 -21.26 0.38
C ALA A 56 -23.09 -20.61 -0.43
N GLY A 57 -21.84 -20.88 -0.03
CA GLY A 57 -20.65 -20.39 -0.75
C GLY A 57 -20.61 -20.84 -2.21
N LYS A 58 -19.83 -20.15 -3.04
CA LYS A 58 -19.75 -20.44 -4.48
C LYS A 58 -19.28 -21.86 -4.72
N ALA A 59 -20.16 -22.73 -5.20
CA ALA A 59 -19.73 -23.92 -5.93
C ALA A 59 -19.01 -23.44 -7.19
N GLY A 60 -17.73 -23.76 -7.33
CA GLY A 60 -16.93 -23.41 -8.51
C GLY A 60 -17.71 -23.72 -9.78
N SER A 61 -18.16 -22.69 -10.50
CA SER A 61 -18.79 -22.90 -11.78
C SER A 61 -17.70 -23.31 -12.75
N ALA A 62 -17.59 -24.62 -12.97
CA ALA A 62 -16.98 -25.14 -14.18
C ALA A 62 -17.62 -24.37 -15.35
N LYS A 63 -16.80 -23.64 -16.11
CA LYS A 63 -17.19 -22.87 -17.30
C LYS A 63 -18.07 -23.73 -18.22
N LYS A 64 -19.39 -23.68 -18.06
CA LYS A 64 -20.34 -24.14 -19.08
C LYS A 64 -20.60 -22.96 -20.01
N LYS A 65 -19.99 -23.04 -21.18
CA LYS A 65 -20.40 -22.24 -22.34
C LYS A 65 -21.83 -22.61 -22.73
N ASN A 66 -22.62 -21.55 -22.96
CA ASN A 66 -23.84 -21.45 -23.76
C ASN A 66 -25.20 -21.78 -23.12
N GLY A 67 -26.13 -20.84 -23.30
CA GLY A 67 -27.55 -21.11 -23.51
C GLY A 67 -28.51 -20.19 -22.75
N ASN A 68 -29.07 -19.19 -23.43
CA ASN A 68 -30.15 -18.32 -22.97
C ASN A 68 -31.32 -19.07 -22.30
N SER A 69 -31.73 -18.61 -21.13
CA SER A 69 -33.15 -18.55 -20.74
C SER A 69 -33.34 -17.56 -19.59
N GLN A 70 -34.07 -16.48 -19.85
CA GLN A 70 -34.58 -15.56 -18.84
C GLN A 70 -35.65 -16.25 -18.01
N SER A 71 -35.40 -16.39 -16.71
CA SER A 71 -36.43 -16.61 -15.69
C SER A 71 -35.99 -15.96 -14.38
N ALA A 72 -36.83 -15.03 -13.94
CA ALA A 72 -37.01 -14.39 -12.64
C ALA A 72 -36.01 -14.68 -11.49
N GLU A 73 -35.41 -13.60 -10.99
CA GLU A 73 -35.07 -13.34 -9.58
C GLU A 73 -34.61 -14.53 -8.74
N ASP A 74 -33.47 -15.10 -9.09
CA ASP A 74 -32.58 -15.73 -8.11
C ASP A 74 -31.31 -14.87 -8.07
N SER A 75 -31.33 -13.85 -7.20
CA SER A 75 -30.13 -13.07 -6.90
C SER A 75 -29.19 -14.00 -6.13
N GLY A 76 -28.39 -14.78 -6.86
CA GLY A 76 -27.38 -15.69 -6.31
C GLY A 76 -26.49 -14.95 -5.34
N ALA A 77 -26.84 -15.03 -4.06
CA ALA A 77 -26.34 -14.11 -3.08
C ALA A 77 -24.93 -14.55 -2.66
N ASN A 78 -23.95 -13.76 -3.05
CA ASN A 78 -22.52 -14.05 -2.90
C ASN A 78 -22.04 -13.75 -1.46
N TYR A 79 -22.65 -14.38 -0.45
CA TYR A 79 -22.30 -14.22 0.96
C TYR A 79 -22.25 -15.57 1.69
N VAL A 80 -21.38 -15.66 2.70
CA VAL A 80 -21.25 -16.81 3.60
C VAL A 80 -22.15 -16.64 4.83
N LEU A 81 -22.15 -15.44 5.41
CA LEU A 81 -22.93 -15.12 6.60
C LEU A 81 -23.35 -13.65 6.56
N LYS A 82 -24.63 -13.39 6.82
CA LYS A 82 -25.15 -12.05 7.08
C LYS A 82 -25.62 -11.96 8.52
N VAL A 83 -25.25 -10.88 9.19
CA VAL A 83 -25.64 -10.59 10.57
C VAL A 83 -26.23 -9.19 10.64
N GLN A 84 -27.55 -9.11 10.68
CA GLN A 84 -28.30 -7.88 10.85
C GLN A 84 -28.52 -7.58 12.33
N ARG A 85 -28.63 -6.30 12.69
CA ARG A 85 -29.03 -5.90 14.05
C ARG A 85 -30.47 -6.37 14.34
N PRO A 86 -30.69 -7.27 15.32
CA PRO A 86 -32.04 -7.72 15.67
C PRO A 86 -32.82 -6.61 16.36
N ARG A 87 -34.16 -6.68 16.27
CA ARG A 87 -35.06 -5.80 17.03
C ARG A 87 -35.35 -6.46 18.38
N LEU A 88 -34.84 -5.87 19.45
CA LEU A 88 -35.15 -6.30 20.82
C LEU A 88 -36.49 -5.71 21.24
N THR A 89 -37.30 -6.51 21.93
CA THR A 89 -38.61 -6.12 22.42
C THR A 89 -38.59 -5.96 23.93
N ARG A 90 -39.42 -5.05 24.46
CA ARG A 90 -39.55 -4.87 25.91
C ARG A 90 -40.38 -6.02 26.50
N PRO A 91 -40.09 -6.45 27.75
CA PRO A 91 -40.90 -7.46 28.42
C PRO A 91 -42.35 -6.97 28.57
N PRO A 92 -43.34 -7.88 28.58
CA PRO A 92 -44.72 -7.51 28.89
C PRO A 92 -44.81 -6.96 30.32
N GLU A 93 -45.42 -5.79 30.47
CA GLU A 93 -45.56 -5.14 31.77
C GLU A 93 -46.43 -6.00 32.71
N PRO A 94 -45.96 -6.30 33.93
CA PRO A 94 -46.75 -7.04 34.91
C PRO A 94 -47.94 -6.19 35.38
N PRO A 95 -49.12 -6.80 35.64
CA PRO A 95 -50.23 -6.11 36.28
C PRO A 95 -49.81 -5.51 37.63
N GLU A 96 -50.32 -4.33 38.00
CA GLU A 96 -49.95 -3.63 39.26
C GLU A 96 -50.09 -4.53 40.51
N GLU A 97 -51.11 -5.40 40.51
CA GLU A 97 -51.38 -6.38 41.58
C GLU A 97 -50.27 -7.43 41.77
N VAL A 98 -49.50 -7.70 40.72
CA VAL A 98 -48.41 -8.70 40.69
C VAL A 98 -47.05 -8.03 40.71
N ALA A 99 -46.93 -6.83 40.13
CA ALA A 99 -45.68 -6.07 40.00
C ALA A 99 -44.98 -5.83 41.34
N VAL A 100 -45.75 -5.54 42.40
CA VAL A 100 -45.24 -5.29 43.75
C VAL A 100 -44.64 -6.54 44.40
N TRP A 101 -45.01 -7.73 43.91
CA TRP A 101 -44.60 -9.02 44.46
C TRP A 101 -43.50 -9.70 43.67
N LEU A 102 -43.04 -9.11 42.56
CA LEU A 102 -41.96 -9.66 41.74
C LEU A 102 -40.60 -9.26 42.31
N GLY A 103 -39.73 -10.25 42.50
CA GLY A 103 -38.33 -10.00 42.87
C GLY A 103 -37.53 -9.37 41.73
N ASP A 104 -36.37 -8.79 42.07
CA ASP A 104 -35.47 -8.14 41.12
C ASP A 104 -35.06 -9.07 39.95
N GLY A 105 -34.99 -8.50 38.74
CA GLY A 105 -34.52 -9.22 37.54
C GLY A 105 -35.61 -9.95 36.74
N TRP A 106 -36.89 -9.68 36.99
CA TRP A 106 -38.03 -10.23 36.23
C TRP A 106 -38.04 -9.80 34.75
N ASP A 107 -37.38 -8.68 34.44
CA ASP A 107 -37.22 -8.04 33.14
C ASP A 107 -36.15 -8.70 32.24
N ASP A 108 -35.31 -9.58 32.79
CA ASP A 108 -34.34 -10.37 32.03
C ASP A 108 -34.95 -11.75 31.63
N PRO A 109 -34.99 -12.10 30.33
CA PRO A 109 -35.46 -13.40 29.85
C PRO A 109 -34.59 -14.59 30.29
N LEU A 110 -33.36 -14.35 30.81
CA LEU A 110 -32.49 -15.38 31.35
C LEU A 110 -32.79 -15.71 32.82
N ASN A 111 -33.47 -14.81 33.54
CA ASN A 111 -33.81 -15.00 34.94
C ASN A 111 -35.15 -15.73 35.11
N LEU A 112 -35.21 -16.57 36.14
CA LEU A 112 -36.45 -17.19 36.60
C LEU A 112 -37.26 -16.16 37.39
N VAL A 113 -38.57 -16.12 37.15
CA VAL A 113 -39.49 -15.25 37.91
C VAL A 113 -39.56 -15.73 39.36
N THR A 114 -39.02 -14.94 40.28
CA THR A 114 -39.20 -15.11 41.72
C THR A 114 -40.33 -14.21 42.21
N VAL A 115 -41.24 -14.77 43.01
CA VAL A 115 -42.34 -14.04 43.63
C VAL A 115 -42.10 -14.02 45.14
N GLU A 116 -42.19 -12.83 45.75
CA GLU A 116 -42.12 -12.69 47.19
C GLU A 116 -43.34 -13.34 47.84
N VAL A 117 -43.13 -14.13 48.89
CA VAL A 117 -44.20 -14.94 49.50
C VAL A 117 -45.06 -14.12 50.47
N THR A 118 -44.48 -13.06 51.05
CA THR A 118 -45.10 -12.20 52.07
C THR A 118 -44.62 -10.77 51.91
N LEU A 119 -45.55 -9.81 51.87
CA LEU A 119 -45.26 -8.38 51.97
C LEU A 119 -45.85 -7.82 53.28
N GLU A 120 -45.13 -6.90 53.91
CA GLU A 120 -45.62 -6.13 55.06
C GLU A 120 -46.29 -4.86 54.55
N GLU A 121 -47.62 -4.78 54.69
CA GLU A 121 -48.37 -3.60 54.31
C GLU A 121 -48.43 -2.64 55.50
N SER A 122 -47.69 -1.53 55.43
CA SER A 122 -47.75 -0.46 56.41
C SER A 122 -48.73 0.61 55.94
N ASP A 123 -50.01 0.46 56.25
CA ASP A 123 -50.95 1.57 56.12
C ASP A 123 -50.71 2.56 57.29
N ASN A 124 -50.67 3.86 57.00
CA ASN A 124 -50.14 4.91 57.89
C ASN A 124 -51.00 5.16 59.17
N ARG A 125 -51.92 4.24 59.49
CA ARG A 125 -52.87 4.30 60.62
C ARG A 125 -53.18 2.96 61.29
N THR A 126 -52.48 1.84 61.00
CA THR A 126 -52.73 0.56 61.70
C THR A 126 -51.47 -0.32 61.78
N GLU A 127 -51.41 -1.22 62.77
CA GLU A 127 -50.31 -2.19 62.96
C GLU A 127 -50.00 -2.97 61.66
N PRO A 128 -48.72 -3.27 61.37
CA PRO A 128 -48.31 -3.89 60.11
C PRO A 128 -49.01 -5.25 59.93
N ARG A 129 -49.73 -5.40 58.82
CA ARG A 129 -50.37 -6.66 58.44
C ARG A 129 -49.49 -7.38 57.42
N THR A 130 -49.10 -8.61 57.73
CA THR A 130 -48.42 -9.50 56.79
C THR A 130 -49.47 -10.09 55.85
N VAL A 131 -49.43 -9.71 54.57
CA VAL A 131 -50.30 -10.26 53.53
C VAL A 131 -49.52 -11.37 52.80
N LYS A 132 -50.14 -12.53 52.54
CA LYS A 132 -49.52 -13.57 51.72
C LYS A 132 -49.99 -13.45 50.27
N PHE A 133 -49.10 -13.75 49.33
CA PHE A 133 -49.42 -13.72 47.90
C PHE A 133 -50.59 -14.66 47.53
N ALA A 134 -50.73 -15.77 48.26
CA ALA A 134 -51.75 -16.80 48.03
C ALA A 134 -53.14 -16.49 48.64
N ASP A 135 -53.28 -15.40 49.40
CA ASP A 135 -54.56 -15.05 50.05
C ASP A 135 -55.60 -14.52 49.05
N ASP A 136 -55.17 -14.15 47.83
CA ASP A 136 -56.01 -13.63 46.76
C ASP A 136 -55.94 -14.51 45.49
N PRO A 137 -57.00 -15.28 45.17
CA PRO A 137 -57.06 -16.10 43.97
C PRO A 137 -56.91 -15.29 42.66
N ALA A 138 -57.28 -14.01 42.64
CA ALA A 138 -57.13 -13.17 41.45
C ALA A 138 -55.65 -12.90 41.13
N ARG A 139 -54.80 -12.71 42.15
CA ARG A 139 -53.34 -12.47 41.99
C ARG A 139 -52.63 -13.68 41.40
N THR A 140 -53.00 -14.89 41.85
CA THR A 140 -52.43 -16.14 41.31
C THR A 140 -52.82 -16.36 39.85
N ALA A 141 -54.07 -16.10 39.48
CA ALA A 141 -54.52 -16.18 38.08
C ALA A 141 -53.88 -15.10 37.18
N SER A 142 -53.72 -13.88 37.68
CA SER A 142 -53.03 -12.79 36.97
C SER A 142 -51.54 -13.10 36.76
N LEU A 143 -50.87 -13.70 37.75
CA LEU A 143 -49.49 -14.16 37.64
C LEU A 143 -49.34 -15.27 36.59
N GLU A 144 -50.24 -16.26 36.55
CA GLU A 144 -50.18 -17.34 35.55
C GLU A 144 -50.40 -16.84 34.12
N ARG A 145 -51.35 -15.89 33.94
CA ARG A 145 -51.58 -15.24 32.65
C ARG A 145 -50.37 -14.43 32.19
N TRP A 146 -49.79 -13.62 33.08
CA TRP A 146 -48.61 -12.84 32.79
C TRP A 146 -47.37 -13.74 32.55
N LYS A 147 -47.18 -14.80 33.33
CA LYS A 147 -46.13 -15.81 33.10
C LYS A 147 -46.24 -16.43 31.72
N SER A 148 -47.45 -16.75 31.27
CA SER A 148 -47.68 -17.30 29.92
C SER A 148 -47.27 -16.32 28.81
N LEU A 149 -47.65 -15.03 28.95
CA LEU A 149 -47.24 -13.97 28.03
C LEU A 149 -45.71 -13.73 28.06
N ARG A 150 -45.11 -13.76 29.25
CA ARG A 150 -43.66 -13.65 29.42
C ARG A 150 -42.94 -14.84 28.80
N ASP A 151 -43.43 -16.06 28.96
CA ASP A 151 -42.79 -17.25 28.40
C ASP A 151 -42.81 -17.25 26.87
N GLU A 152 -43.88 -16.73 26.26
CA GLU A 152 -43.96 -16.51 24.80
C GLU A 152 -42.97 -15.43 24.33
N TRP A 153 -42.86 -14.32 25.07
CA TRP A 153 -41.85 -13.30 24.84
C TRP A 153 -40.42 -13.85 25.02
N VAL A 154 -40.15 -14.62 26.08
CA VAL A 154 -38.83 -15.23 26.35
C VAL A 154 -38.39 -16.15 25.21
N LYS A 155 -39.32 -16.92 24.62
CA LYS A 155 -39.03 -17.81 23.47
C LYS A 155 -38.55 -17.04 22.24
N THR A 156 -39.07 -15.84 22.00
CA THR A 156 -38.69 -15.01 20.85
C THR A 156 -37.48 -14.11 21.16
N GLU A 157 -37.40 -13.57 22.37
CA GLU A 157 -36.35 -12.64 22.80
C GLU A 157 -35.00 -13.35 23.09
N LYS A 158 -35.00 -14.60 23.57
CA LYS A 158 -33.74 -15.36 23.83
C LYS A 158 -32.87 -15.49 22.57
N PRO A 159 -33.38 -16.00 21.43
CA PRO A 159 -32.64 -16.02 20.17
C PRO A 159 -32.25 -14.61 19.68
N ALA A 160 -33.12 -13.60 19.87
CA ALA A 160 -32.84 -12.22 19.45
C ALA A 160 -31.68 -11.59 20.23
N ARG A 161 -31.61 -11.78 21.56
CA ARG A 161 -30.47 -11.33 22.39
C ARG A 161 -29.19 -12.09 22.09
N ALA A 162 -29.28 -13.40 21.83
CA ALA A 162 -28.13 -14.18 21.35
C ALA A 162 -27.60 -13.63 20.01
N ALA A 163 -28.50 -13.31 19.07
CA ALA A 163 -28.13 -12.69 17.80
C ALA A 163 -27.54 -11.28 17.99
N MET A 164 -28.03 -10.49 18.96
CA MET A 164 -27.48 -9.18 19.30
C MET A 164 -26.03 -9.31 19.79
N LYS A 165 -25.75 -10.29 20.66
CA LYS A 165 -24.39 -10.56 21.15
C LYS A 165 -23.44 -10.92 20.01
N ILE A 166 -23.91 -11.71 19.03
CA ILE A 166 -23.15 -12.00 17.81
C ILE A 166 -22.91 -10.71 17.01
N PHE A 167 -23.94 -9.88 16.79
CA PHE A 167 -23.80 -8.59 16.10
C PHE A 167 -22.76 -7.67 16.77
N GLU A 168 -22.79 -7.53 18.09
CA GLU A 168 -21.80 -6.75 18.86
C GLU A 168 -20.39 -7.32 18.71
N THR A 169 -20.26 -8.66 18.70
CA THR A 169 -18.98 -9.35 18.48
C THR A 169 -18.43 -9.04 17.09
N PHE A 170 -19.26 -9.10 16.05
CA PHE A 170 -18.88 -8.74 14.67
C PHE A 170 -18.54 -7.25 14.53
N TYR A 171 -19.22 -6.37 15.26
CA TYR A 171 -18.90 -4.94 15.29
C TYR A 171 -17.53 -4.68 15.91
N ALA A 172 -17.22 -5.32 17.04
CA ALA A 172 -15.89 -5.24 17.66
C ALA A 172 -14.80 -5.84 16.75
N LEU A 173 -15.11 -6.96 16.08
CA LEU A 173 -14.21 -7.62 15.14
C LEU A 173 -13.94 -6.74 13.91
N TYR A 174 -14.96 -6.08 13.35
CA TYR A 174 -14.82 -5.12 12.26
C TYR A 174 -13.89 -3.98 12.64
N GLY A 175 -14.10 -3.36 13.81
CA GLY A 175 -13.23 -2.29 14.30
C GLY A 175 -11.79 -2.73 14.54
N ARG A 176 -11.56 -3.99 14.93
CA ARG A 176 -10.22 -4.56 15.07
C ARG A 176 -9.56 -4.82 13.72
N ILE A 177 -10.27 -5.42 12.76
CA ILE A 177 -9.76 -5.69 11.41
C ILE A 177 -9.42 -4.38 10.70
N ASP A 178 -10.25 -3.35 10.84
CA ASP A 178 -9.99 -2.03 10.24
C ASP A 178 -8.69 -1.38 10.78
N ARG A 179 -8.44 -1.48 12.09
CA ARG A 179 -7.21 -0.96 12.73
C ARG A 179 -5.96 -1.79 12.43
N GLU A 180 -6.11 -3.10 12.32
CA GLU A 180 -5.00 -4.07 12.19
C GLU A 180 -5.00 -4.78 10.83
N ALA A 181 -5.54 -4.18 9.77
CA ALA A 181 -5.78 -4.82 8.47
C ALA A 181 -4.52 -5.44 7.81
N GLU A 182 -3.33 -4.91 8.14
CA GLU A 182 -2.05 -5.45 7.66
C GLU A 182 -1.56 -6.68 8.45
N ARG A 183 -2.07 -6.87 9.67
CA ARG A 183 -1.59 -7.90 10.62
C ARG A 183 -2.53 -9.07 10.77
N VAL A 184 -3.83 -8.88 10.56
CA VAL A 184 -4.83 -9.92 10.82
C VAL A 184 -5.75 -10.12 9.62
N GLU A 185 -6.25 -11.33 9.48
CA GLU A 185 -7.25 -11.67 8.47
C GLU A 185 -8.28 -12.65 9.03
N LEU A 186 -9.49 -12.61 8.46
CA LEU A 186 -10.61 -13.46 8.84
C LEU A 186 -10.65 -14.68 7.92
N ILE A 187 -10.73 -15.86 8.53
CA ILE A 187 -10.66 -17.14 7.83
C ILE A 187 -11.87 -18.00 8.20
N LEU A 188 -12.40 -18.69 7.20
CA LEU A 188 -13.28 -19.84 7.36
C LEU A 188 -12.45 -21.12 7.28
N GLY A 189 -12.31 -21.80 8.40
CA GLY A 189 -11.66 -23.09 8.51
C GLY A 189 -12.66 -24.24 8.43
N ASP A 190 -12.30 -25.34 7.78
CA ASP A 190 -12.99 -26.63 7.87
C ASP A 190 -11.98 -27.79 7.93
N GLY A 191 -12.46 -28.98 8.29
CA GLY A 191 -11.65 -30.16 8.53
C GLY A 191 -10.74 -29.96 9.74
N ILE A 192 -11.31 -29.97 10.95
CA ILE A 192 -10.54 -29.92 12.18
C ILE A 192 -9.70 -31.19 12.28
N LEU A 193 -8.38 -31.04 12.25
CA LEU A 193 -7.44 -32.12 12.51
C LEU A 193 -7.18 -32.19 14.02
N SER A 194 -7.50 -33.32 14.65
CA SER A 194 -7.04 -33.66 15.98
C SER A 194 -5.97 -34.74 15.94
N TRP A 195 -4.81 -34.45 16.55
CA TRP A 195 -3.72 -35.42 16.65
C TRP A 195 -2.81 -35.12 17.84
N CYS A 196 -2.73 -36.04 18.81
CA CYS A 196 -1.83 -35.96 19.95
C CYS A 196 -0.46 -36.56 19.60
N ARG A 197 0.61 -35.78 19.76
CA ARG A 197 1.99 -36.23 19.55
C ARG A 197 2.90 -35.77 20.68
N THR A 198 4.08 -36.36 20.76
CA THR A 198 5.14 -36.03 21.75
C THR A 198 5.59 -34.57 21.69
N GLU A 199 5.48 -33.94 20.52
CA GLU A 199 5.83 -32.53 20.28
C GLU A 199 4.70 -31.55 20.64
N GLY A 200 3.54 -32.04 21.08
CA GLY A 200 2.35 -31.26 21.39
C GLY A 200 1.14 -31.66 20.53
N GLY A 201 -0.06 -31.55 21.10
CA GLY A 201 -1.30 -31.86 20.40
C GLY A 201 -1.66 -30.84 19.33
N ILE A 202 -2.33 -31.31 18.28
CA ILE A 202 -2.89 -30.51 17.19
C ILE A 202 -4.40 -30.58 17.30
N TYR A 203 -5.04 -29.42 17.22
CA TYR A 203 -6.48 -29.26 17.12
C TYR A 203 -6.76 -27.98 16.34
N HIS A 204 -6.73 -28.07 15.01
CA HIS A 204 -6.82 -26.90 14.12
C HIS A 204 -7.47 -27.28 12.78
N PRO A 205 -8.30 -26.39 12.17
CA PRO A 205 -8.80 -26.58 10.82
C PRO A 205 -7.66 -26.55 9.79
N ILE A 206 -7.71 -27.44 8.81
CA ILE A 206 -6.67 -27.55 7.78
C ILE A 206 -7.06 -26.94 6.43
N LEU A 207 -8.35 -26.86 6.11
CA LEU A 207 -8.85 -26.19 4.91
C LEU A 207 -9.25 -24.77 5.25
N LEU A 208 -8.62 -23.79 4.63
CA LEU A 208 -8.78 -22.39 4.99
C LEU A 208 -9.27 -21.57 3.78
N GLN A 209 -10.42 -20.92 3.90
CA GLN A 209 -10.92 -19.94 2.92
C GLN A 209 -10.87 -18.54 3.52
N ARG A 210 -10.28 -17.59 2.80
CA ARG A 210 -10.21 -16.19 3.26
C ARG A 210 -11.58 -15.52 3.11
N LEU A 211 -12.00 -14.78 4.13
CA LEU A 211 -13.25 -14.03 4.14
C LEU A 211 -13.00 -12.52 4.22
N GLN A 212 -13.93 -11.76 3.69
CA GLN A 212 -14.02 -10.31 3.82
C GLN A 212 -15.24 -9.96 4.65
N LEU A 213 -15.05 -9.05 5.61
CA LEU A 213 -16.12 -8.52 6.44
C LEU A 213 -16.47 -7.10 5.99
N GLN A 214 -17.72 -6.90 5.59
CA GLN A 214 -18.25 -5.59 5.17
C GLN A 214 -19.38 -5.17 6.09
N PHE A 215 -19.43 -3.87 6.40
CA PHE A 215 -20.51 -3.27 7.18
C PHE A 215 -21.29 -2.27 6.32
N ASP A 216 -22.60 -2.46 6.24
CA ASP A 216 -23.51 -1.46 5.67
C ASP A 216 -24.09 -0.61 6.82
N ALA A 217 -23.91 0.71 6.73
CA ALA A 217 -24.43 1.64 7.72
C ALA A 217 -25.90 2.03 7.45
N SER A 218 -26.37 1.88 6.21
CA SER A 218 -27.74 2.22 5.80
C SER A 218 -28.76 1.20 6.33
N VAL A 219 -28.37 -0.08 6.26
CA VAL A 219 -29.03 -1.19 6.94
C VAL A 219 -27.97 -1.78 7.86
N PRO A 220 -28.04 -1.62 9.19
CA PRO A 220 -26.99 -2.05 10.12
C PRO A 220 -26.82 -3.57 10.07
N GLU A 221 -26.03 -4.02 9.10
CA GLU A 221 -25.85 -5.41 8.67
C GLU A 221 -24.38 -5.63 8.34
N PHE A 222 -23.84 -6.72 8.86
CA PHE A 222 -22.55 -7.25 8.46
C PHE A 222 -22.73 -8.33 7.39
N THR A 223 -21.99 -8.23 6.31
CA THR A 223 -21.91 -9.26 5.27
C THR A 223 -20.51 -9.85 5.26
N LEU A 224 -20.42 -11.17 5.42
CA LEU A 224 -19.22 -11.94 5.18
C LEU A 224 -19.28 -12.51 3.77
N SER A 225 -18.30 -12.18 2.95
CA SER A 225 -18.13 -12.72 1.60
C SER A 225 -16.80 -13.43 1.46
N GLU A 226 -16.72 -14.39 0.56
CA GLU A 226 -15.45 -15.03 0.21
C GLU A 226 -14.52 -14.00 -0.45
N ALA A 227 -13.29 -13.94 0.03
CA ALA A 227 -12.21 -13.29 -0.71
C ALA A 227 -11.93 -14.12 -1.97
N ASP A 228 -11.51 -13.46 -3.05
CA ASP A 228 -11.12 -14.14 -4.28
C ASP A 228 -9.65 -14.57 -4.15
N HIS A 229 -9.49 -15.55 -3.27
CA HIS A 229 -8.30 -16.33 -3.03
C HIS A 229 -8.74 -17.80 -3.03
N PRO A 230 -7.97 -18.72 -3.66
CA PRO A 230 -8.30 -20.13 -3.61
C PRO A 230 -8.28 -20.63 -2.16
N VAL A 231 -8.98 -21.73 -1.91
CA VAL A 231 -8.88 -22.43 -0.63
C VAL A 231 -7.40 -22.79 -0.41
N GLU A 232 -6.93 -22.66 0.83
CA GLU A 232 -5.55 -22.88 1.23
C GLU A 232 -5.49 -24.09 2.15
N LEU A 233 -4.50 -24.98 1.94
CA LEU A 233 -4.16 -26.01 2.92
C LEU A 233 -3.21 -25.41 3.96
N TYR A 234 -3.52 -25.54 5.25
CA TYR A 234 -2.66 -25.08 6.34
C TYR A 234 -1.43 -25.99 6.55
N SER A 235 -0.55 -25.99 5.55
CA SER A 235 0.63 -26.85 5.45
C SER A 235 1.68 -26.59 6.53
N ALA A 236 1.65 -25.42 7.16
CA ALA A 236 2.57 -25.04 8.24
C ALA A 236 2.48 -25.99 9.45
N LEU A 237 1.35 -26.67 9.65
CA LEU A 237 1.22 -27.71 10.70
C LEU A 237 2.14 -28.91 10.43
N PHE A 238 2.38 -29.26 9.16
CA PHE A 238 3.11 -30.46 8.76
C PHE A 238 4.61 -30.18 8.56
N GLN A 239 5.02 -28.93 8.36
CA GLN A 239 6.44 -28.57 8.09
C GLN A 239 7.39 -28.98 9.22
N SER A 240 6.94 -28.97 10.47
CA SER A 240 7.75 -29.42 11.61
C SER A 240 7.79 -30.94 11.79
N MET A 241 7.02 -31.71 11.02
CA MET A 241 6.86 -33.14 11.21
C MET A 241 7.82 -33.93 10.31
N ASN A 242 8.74 -34.68 10.92
CA ASN A 242 9.68 -35.52 10.16
C ASN A 242 9.03 -36.79 9.59
N ASP A 243 7.91 -37.25 10.16
CA ASP A 243 7.25 -38.50 9.78
C ASP A 243 6.26 -38.33 8.63
N VAL A 244 5.97 -37.08 8.22
CA VAL A 244 5.02 -36.79 7.14
C VAL A 244 5.79 -36.51 5.87
N ASP A 245 5.41 -37.17 4.77
CA ASP A 245 6.02 -36.91 3.46
C ASP A 245 5.61 -35.53 2.93
N GLY A 246 6.53 -34.56 3.01
CA GLY A 246 6.32 -33.21 2.50
C GLY A 246 5.99 -33.16 1.00
N ARG A 247 6.43 -34.14 0.19
CA ARG A 247 6.07 -34.21 -1.24
C ARG A 247 4.60 -34.58 -1.44
N ALA A 248 4.06 -35.45 -0.59
CA ALA A 248 2.65 -35.81 -0.61
C ALA A 248 1.77 -34.60 -0.24
N ILE A 249 2.16 -33.84 0.78
CA ILE A 249 1.46 -32.61 1.18
C ILE A 249 1.50 -31.55 0.06
N GLY A 250 2.64 -31.42 -0.64
CA GLY A 250 2.76 -30.56 -1.82
C GLY A 250 1.76 -30.90 -2.92
N ARG A 251 1.60 -32.18 -3.25
CA ARG A 251 0.59 -32.63 -4.23
C ARG A 251 -0.84 -32.35 -3.79
N CYS A 252 -1.15 -32.53 -2.50
CA CYS A 252 -2.47 -32.20 -1.97
C CYS A 252 -2.76 -30.69 -2.04
N ARG A 253 -1.74 -29.84 -1.90
CA ARG A 253 -1.87 -28.39 -2.09
C ARG A 253 -2.19 -28.04 -3.54
N GLU A 254 -1.46 -28.62 -4.50
CA GLU A 254 -1.69 -28.42 -5.93
C GLU A 254 -3.09 -28.92 -6.35
N GLU A 255 -3.48 -30.12 -5.91
CA GLU A 255 -4.82 -30.66 -6.16
C GLU A 255 -5.90 -29.70 -5.64
N LEU A 256 -5.69 -29.09 -4.48
CA LEU A 256 -6.64 -28.19 -3.85
C LEU A 256 -6.77 -26.85 -4.58
N GLU A 257 -5.66 -26.31 -5.09
CA GLU A 257 -5.65 -25.12 -5.94
C GLU A 257 -6.39 -25.35 -7.27
N GLU A 258 -6.30 -26.55 -7.85
CA GLU A 258 -6.98 -26.91 -9.11
C GLU A 258 -8.43 -27.40 -8.92
N GLY A 259 -8.75 -28.01 -7.77
CA GLY A 259 -9.91 -28.89 -7.60
C GLY A 259 -11.22 -28.23 -7.16
N GLY A 260 -11.31 -26.90 -7.06
CA GLY A 260 -12.57 -26.20 -6.77
C GLY A 260 -13.25 -26.64 -5.47
N PHE A 261 -12.48 -27.08 -4.47
CA PHE A 261 -12.99 -27.49 -3.17
C PHE A 261 -13.50 -26.28 -2.39
N HIS A 262 -14.45 -26.49 -1.47
CA HIS A 262 -14.99 -25.41 -0.64
C HIS A 262 -15.32 -25.90 0.78
N PRO A 263 -14.97 -25.15 1.85
CA PRO A 263 -15.20 -25.52 3.25
C PRO A 263 -16.67 -25.79 3.61
N LEU A 264 -17.62 -25.17 2.91
CA LEU A 264 -19.06 -25.35 3.16
C LEU A 264 -19.74 -26.37 2.25
N ILE A 265 -19.03 -26.90 1.24
CA ILE A 265 -19.61 -27.83 0.26
C ILE A 265 -19.21 -29.25 0.63
N ASN A 266 -20.22 -30.13 0.72
CA ASN A 266 -20.04 -31.54 1.00
C ASN A 266 -19.71 -32.32 -0.29
N GLY A 267 -19.14 -33.52 -0.14
CA GLY A 267 -18.88 -34.44 -1.25
C GLY A 267 -17.41 -34.42 -1.72
N SER A 268 -17.03 -33.46 -2.58
CA SER A 268 -15.66 -33.37 -3.09
C SER A 268 -14.65 -33.06 -1.97
N THR A 269 -14.98 -32.10 -1.12
CA THR A 269 -14.19 -31.71 0.06
C THR A 269 -14.10 -32.87 1.07
N SER A 270 -15.22 -33.54 1.36
CA SER A 270 -15.22 -34.72 2.25
C SER A 270 -14.30 -35.82 1.73
N SER A 271 -14.34 -36.08 0.41
CA SER A 271 -13.50 -37.09 -0.23
C SER A 271 -12.01 -36.72 -0.17
N PHE A 272 -11.68 -35.43 -0.34
CA PHE A 272 -10.32 -34.91 -0.20
C PHE A 272 -9.79 -35.09 1.23
N LEU A 273 -10.56 -34.66 2.24
CA LEU A 273 -10.19 -34.79 3.66
C LEU A 273 -9.98 -36.26 4.06
N LYS A 274 -10.83 -37.15 3.56
CA LYS A 274 -10.70 -38.60 3.78
C LYS A 274 -9.41 -39.18 3.16
N ARG A 275 -8.99 -38.71 1.98
CA ARG A 275 -7.70 -39.11 1.39
C ARG A 275 -6.54 -38.56 2.21
N LEU A 276 -6.62 -37.30 2.62
CA LEU A 276 -5.56 -36.63 3.36
C LEU A 276 -5.28 -37.30 4.72
N VAL A 277 -6.32 -37.69 5.48
CA VAL A 277 -6.10 -38.35 6.78
C VAL A 277 -5.39 -39.70 6.64
N VAL A 278 -5.68 -40.46 5.57
CA VAL A 278 -5.03 -41.75 5.27
C VAL A 278 -3.58 -41.55 4.83
N LEU A 279 -3.27 -40.44 4.15
CA LEU A 279 -1.89 -40.08 3.79
C LEU A 279 -1.05 -39.72 5.02
N LEU A 280 -1.67 -39.10 6.04
CA LEU A 280 -0.98 -38.77 7.29
C LEU A 280 -0.69 -40.00 8.15
N SER A 281 -1.63 -40.95 8.22
CA SER A 281 -1.44 -42.23 8.91
C SER A 281 -2.37 -43.31 8.36
N PRO A 282 -1.93 -44.57 8.25
CA PRO A 282 -2.79 -45.71 7.92
C PRO A 282 -3.97 -45.91 8.89
N ARG A 283 -3.89 -45.37 10.11
CA ARG A 283 -4.95 -45.43 11.14
C ARG A 283 -5.81 -44.16 11.20
N GLY A 284 -5.71 -43.29 10.19
CA GLY A 284 -6.44 -42.05 10.14
C GLY A 284 -7.97 -42.23 10.06
N GLU A 285 -8.72 -41.50 10.87
CA GLU A 285 -10.19 -41.54 10.87
C GLU A 285 -10.77 -40.22 10.33
N PHE A 286 -11.83 -40.31 9.52
CA PHE A 286 -12.55 -39.14 8.99
C PHE A 286 -13.99 -39.11 9.50
N LEU A 287 -14.42 -37.95 10.01
CA LEU A 287 -15.77 -37.71 10.54
C LEU A 287 -16.47 -36.63 9.70
N GLU A 288 -17.60 -36.97 9.09
CA GLU A 288 -18.24 -36.08 8.12
C GLU A 288 -19.14 -35.00 8.75
N ASP A 289 -19.76 -35.27 9.90
CA ASP A 289 -20.78 -34.39 10.51
C ASP A 289 -20.45 -33.92 11.94
N ARG A 290 -19.22 -34.17 12.41
CA ARG A 290 -18.82 -33.77 13.77
C ARG A 290 -17.34 -33.41 13.84
N ALA A 291 -17.03 -32.51 14.77
CA ALA A 291 -15.66 -32.28 15.20
C ALA A 291 -15.08 -33.56 15.85
N PRO A 292 -13.78 -33.81 15.67
CA PRO A 292 -13.11 -34.89 16.38
C PRO A 292 -13.00 -34.58 17.88
N ASN A 293 -12.85 -35.61 18.71
CA ASN A 293 -12.47 -35.42 20.11
C ASN A 293 -11.09 -34.76 20.20
N THR A 294 -10.84 -34.03 21.28
CA THR A 294 -9.51 -33.46 21.52
C THR A 294 -8.54 -34.56 21.96
N GLU A 295 -7.27 -34.47 21.57
CA GLU A 295 -6.17 -35.35 22.01
C GLU A 295 -6.27 -36.83 21.59
N VAL A 296 -6.70 -37.11 20.35
CA VAL A 296 -6.69 -38.48 19.79
C VAL A 296 -5.27 -38.89 19.40
N ASN A 297 -4.83 -40.11 19.76
CA ASN A 297 -3.47 -40.61 19.47
C ASN A 297 -3.21 -40.81 17.96
N ASP A 298 -4.23 -41.29 17.23
CA ASP A 298 -4.21 -41.40 15.77
C ASP A 298 -4.84 -40.14 15.15
N PRO A 299 -4.40 -39.70 13.95
CA PRO A 299 -4.93 -38.48 13.34
C PRO A 299 -6.40 -38.64 12.98
N CYS A 300 -7.24 -37.74 13.47
CA CYS A 300 -8.66 -37.71 13.19
C CYS A 300 -9.03 -36.37 12.55
N ILE A 301 -9.70 -36.39 11.40
CA ILE A 301 -10.20 -35.17 10.73
C ILE A 301 -11.72 -35.17 10.79
N GLY A 302 -12.31 -34.15 11.41
CA GLY A 302 -13.75 -33.97 11.44
C GLY A 302 -14.18 -32.66 10.82
N ARG A 303 -15.30 -32.65 10.09
CA ARG A 303 -15.84 -31.40 9.52
C ARG A 303 -16.67 -30.66 10.56
N ASP A 304 -16.29 -29.41 10.77
CA ASP A 304 -16.92 -28.50 11.72
C ASP A 304 -16.44 -27.09 11.37
N PRO A 305 -17.14 -26.40 10.45
CA PRO A 305 -16.71 -25.11 9.98
C PRO A 305 -16.59 -24.09 11.13
N VAL A 306 -15.46 -23.38 11.16
CA VAL A 306 -15.13 -22.39 12.20
C VAL A 306 -14.65 -21.10 11.54
N LEU A 307 -15.19 -19.97 12.00
CA LEU A 307 -14.62 -18.66 11.71
C LEU A 307 -13.53 -18.35 12.73
N PHE A 308 -12.38 -17.88 12.28
CA PHE A 308 -11.34 -17.45 13.20
C PHE A 308 -10.48 -16.34 12.59
N LEU A 309 -9.87 -15.55 13.48
CA LEU A 309 -9.00 -14.46 13.11
C LEU A 309 -7.56 -14.95 13.25
N ARG A 310 -6.78 -14.94 12.16
CA ARG A 310 -5.37 -15.35 12.18
C ARG A 310 -4.45 -14.17 11.88
N ALA A 311 -3.21 -14.25 12.34
CA ALA A 311 -2.18 -13.33 11.88
C ALA A 311 -1.88 -13.57 10.39
N ARG A 312 -1.79 -12.49 9.60
CA ARG A 312 -1.46 -12.58 8.18
C ARG A 312 -0.07 -13.19 8.01
N THR A 313 -0.03 -14.33 7.35
CA THR A 313 1.23 -14.89 6.85
C THR A 313 1.65 -14.06 5.64
N LEU A 314 2.72 -13.27 5.77
CA LEU A 314 3.27 -12.40 4.71
C LEU A 314 3.84 -13.17 3.50
N GLY A 315 3.55 -14.47 3.38
CA GLY A 315 4.00 -15.31 2.27
C GLY A 315 5.51 -15.58 2.24
N PHE A 316 6.27 -15.18 3.28
CA PHE A 316 7.72 -15.33 3.29
C PHE A 316 8.19 -16.77 3.08
N ALA A 317 7.51 -17.75 3.68
CA ALA A 317 7.86 -19.16 3.50
C ALA A 317 7.77 -19.58 2.02
N ALA A 318 6.61 -19.35 1.39
CA ALA A 318 6.40 -19.67 -0.02
C ALA A 318 7.35 -18.89 -0.95
N ALA A 319 7.60 -17.60 -0.66
CA ALA A 319 8.54 -16.79 -1.43
C ALA A 319 9.98 -17.30 -1.30
N ILE A 320 10.43 -17.67 -0.10
CA ILE A 320 11.77 -18.21 0.13
C ILE A 320 11.93 -19.58 -0.54
N GLU A 321 10.93 -20.48 -0.42
CA GLU A 321 10.91 -21.76 -1.12
C GLU A 321 11.00 -21.57 -2.63
N GLY A 322 10.23 -20.63 -3.19
CA GLY A 322 10.26 -20.27 -4.61
C GLY A 322 11.64 -19.74 -5.04
N ILE A 323 12.26 -18.86 -4.26
CA ILE A 323 13.61 -18.37 -4.52
C ILE A 323 14.63 -19.51 -4.46
N LEU A 324 14.53 -20.41 -3.47
CA LEU A 324 15.41 -21.57 -3.35
C LEU A 324 15.24 -22.56 -4.50
N ALA A 325 14.05 -22.66 -5.10
CA ALA A 325 13.82 -23.43 -6.31
C ALA A 325 14.44 -22.76 -7.53
N ASP A 326 14.20 -21.44 -7.72
CA ASP A 326 14.75 -20.64 -8.83
C ASP A 326 16.28 -20.62 -8.84
N LEU A 327 16.90 -20.44 -7.67
CA LEU A 327 18.36 -20.42 -7.50
C LEU A 327 19.04 -21.72 -7.97
N ARG A 328 18.34 -22.86 -8.04
CA ARG A 328 18.92 -24.13 -8.50
C ARG A 328 19.18 -24.13 -10.00
N THR A 329 18.29 -23.51 -10.77
CA THR A 329 18.30 -23.54 -12.23
C THR A 329 18.81 -22.24 -12.85
N ARG A 330 18.72 -21.12 -12.12
CA ARG A 330 19.04 -19.80 -12.65
C ARG A 330 20.53 -19.57 -12.87
N GLU A 331 20.89 -19.06 -14.04
CA GLU A 331 22.27 -18.75 -14.41
C GLU A 331 22.60 -17.25 -14.25
N ASP A 332 21.60 -16.37 -14.38
CA ASP A 332 21.71 -14.91 -14.27
C ASP A 332 21.42 -14.41 -12.85
N LEU A 333 22.38 -14.56 -11.94
CA LEU A 333 22.21 -14.10 -10.56
C LEU A 333 22.33 -12.56 -10.46
N PRO A 334 21.38 -11.86 -9.78
CA PRO A 334 21.46 -10.42 -9.59
C PRO A 334 22.71 -9.98 -8.81
N TRP A 335 23.43 -8.98 -9.30
CA TRP A 335 24.63 -8.42 -8.65
C TRP A 335 24.38 -7.89 -7.24
N SER A 336 23.17 -7.37 -6.98
CA SER A 336 22.77 -6.93 -5.64
C SER A 336 22.80 -8.06 -4.61
N LEU A 337 22.41 -9.27 -4.99
CA LEU A 337 22.47 -10.45 -4.12
C LEU A 337 23.89 -10.99 -3.99
N LEU A 338 24.66 -10.92 -5.08
CA LEU A 338 26.06 -11.36 -5.10
C LEU A 338 26.94 -10.49 -4.17
N ASN A 339 26.71 -9.18 -4.15
CA ASN A 339 27.36 -8.27 -3.22
C ASN A 339 27.09 -8.64 -1.74
N ILE A 340 25.89 -9.13 -1.41
CA ILE A 340 25.54 -9.56 -0.04
C ILE A 340 26.38 -10.77 0.40
N VAL A 341 26.73 -11.67 -0.54
CA VAL A 341 27.56 -12.85 -0.26
C VAL A 341 29.06 -12.61 -0.47
N GLY A 342 29.45 -11.34 -0.64
CA GLY A 342 30.83 -10.89 -0.73
C GLY A 342 31.48 -11.07 -2.11
N GLU A 343 30.69 -11.23 -3.16
CA GLU A 343 31.20 -11.21 -4.54
C GLU A 343 31.11 -9.77 -5.07
N GLU A 344 32.25 -9.16 -5.38
CA GLU A 344 32.30 -7.79 -5.88
C GLU A 344 31.84 -7.71 -7.35
N SER A 345 31.04 -6.69 -7.65
CA SER A 345 30.67 -6.36 -9.03
C SER A 345 31.91 -5.99 -9.85
N PRO A 346 32.02 -6.44 -11.12
CA PRO A 346 33.07 -6.00 -12.04
C PRO A 346 32.99 -4.50 -12.37
N ILE A 347 31.91 -3.81 -11.97
CA ILE A 347 31.74 -2.36 -12.08
C ILE A 347 32.52 -1.66 -10.95
N SER A 348 33.82 -1.96 -10.83
CA SER A 348 34.75 -1.24 -9.96
C SER A 348 35.60 -0.30 -10.81
N GLY A 349 35.35 1.01 -10.70
CA GLY A 349 36.33 2.05 -11.04
C GLY A 349 36.03 2.89 -12.28
N ALA A 350 35.01 3.75 -12.24
CA ALA A 350 35.19 5.09 -12.80
C ALA A 350 35.71 5.97 -11.66
N GLY A 351 36.90 6.54 -11.83
CA GLY A 351 37.59 7.32 -10.81
C GLY A 351 36.76 8.48 -10.27
N ASN A 352 37.19 9.03 -9.13
CA ASN A 352 36.69 10.28 -8.54
C ASN A 352 36.12 11.21 -9.63
N PRO A 353 34.83 11.57 -9.58
CA PRO A 353 34.27 12.46 -10.58
C PRO A 353 34.94 13.82 -10.38
N SER A 354 35.92 14.11 -11.23
CA SER A 354 36.44 15.46 -11.41
C SER A 354 35.23 16.37 -11.63
N ALA A 355 35.18 17.50 -10.91
CA ALA A 355 34.12 18.52 -10.90
C ALA A 355 33.66 19.04 -12.29
N ASN A 356 34.29 18.60 -13.38
CA ASN A 356 34.02 19.02 -14.77
C ASN A 356 33.28 17.98 -15.64
N GLY A 357 32.98 16.77 -15.15
CA GLY A 357 32.18 15.78 -15.90
C GLY A 357 30.65 15.99 -15.82
N PHE A 358 30.21 16.89 -14.94
CA PHE A 358 28.81 17.01 -14.50
C PHE A 358 27.85 17.59 -15.55
N ALA A 359 28.35 18.15 -16.66
CA ALA A 359 27.51 18.80 -17.67
C ALA A 359 26.99 17.83 -18.76
N HIS A 360 27.58 16.64 -18.91
CA HIS A 360 27.28 15.77 -20.05
C HIS A 360 26.18 14.72 -19.81
N THR A 361 25.77 14.47 -18.57
CA THR A 361 24.80 13.39 -18.23
C THR A 361 23.46 13.88 -17.68
N GLU A 362 23.26 15.20 -17.50
CA GLU A 362 21.93 15.74 -17.11
C GLU A 362 20.87 15.55 -18.23
N GLY A 363 21.32 15.32 -19.46
CA GLY A 363 20.47 15.10 -20.63
C GLY A 363 19.73 13.76 -20.63
N GLU A 364 20.18 12.72 -19.92
CA GLU A 364 19.57 11.38 -19.99
C GLU A 364 18.51 11.15 -18.91
N VAL A 365 18.55 11.93 -17.82
CA VAL A 365 17.63 11.75 -16.69
C VAL A 365 16.27 12.43 -16.97
N LEU A 366 15.24 11.61 -17.12
CA LEU A 366 13.85 12.04 -17.35
C LEU A 366 13.03 12.01 -16.05
N LEU A 367 13.09 13.08 -15.26
CA LEU A 367 12.31 13.20 -14.03
C LEU A 367 10.93 13.81 -14.29
N SER A 368 9.90 13.28 -13.64
CA SER A 368 8.52 13.73 -13.82
C SER A 368 8.17 15.07 -13.15
N LYS A 369 9.00 15.52 -12.19
CA LYS A 369 8.81 16.72 -11.37
C LYS A 369 10.15 17.43 -11.12
N PRO A 370 10.13 18.73 -10.78
CA PRO A 370 11.35 19.49 -10.48
C PRO A 370 12.21 18.78 -9.44
N ALA A 371 13.52 18.71 -9.67
CA ALA A 371 14.44 18.03 -8.79
C ALA A 371 15.64 18.92 -8.47
N ASN A 372 16.21 18.73 -7.29
CA ASN A 372 17.48 19.38 -6.95
C ASN A 372 18.67 18.57 -7.52
N PRO A 373 19.88 19.15 -7.56
CA PRO A 373 21.05 18.45 -8.11
C PRO A 373 21.36 17.11 -7.43
N GLU A 374 21.14 17.00 -6.11
CA GLU A 374 21.34 15.74 -5.38
C GLU A 374 20.36 14.65 -5.83
N GLN A 375 19.10 14.99 -6.12
CA GLN A 375 18.11 14.05 -6.64
C GLN A 375 18.43 13.58 -8.05
N VAL A 376 19.03 14.44 -8.87
CA VAL A 376 19.53 14.06 -10.21
C VAL A 376 20.71 13.10 -10.08
N ARG A 377 21.63 13.36 -9.15
CA ARG A 377 22.77 12.45 -8.87
C ARG A 377 22.31 11.07 -8.44
N ILE A 378 21.23 10.95 -7.67
CA ILE A 378 20.68 9.64 -7.27
C ILE A 378 20.29 8.81 -8.51
N ALA A 379 19.69 9.43 -9.53
CA ALA A 379 19.32 8.73 -10.77
C ALA A 379 20.56 8.29 -11.55
N GLN A 380 21.55 9.18 -11.70
CA GLN A 380 22.82 8.88 -12.38
C GLN A 380 23.58 7.74 -11.68
N GLN A 381 23.70 7.80 -10.35
CA GLN A 381 24.35 6.75 -9.57
C GLN A 381 23.62 5.40 -9.70
N LEU A 382 22.29 5.41 -9.79
CA LEU A 382 21.49 4.20 -9.98
C LEU A 382 21.77 3.56 -11.34
N GLU A 383 21.95 4.34 -12.40
CA GLU A 383 22.32 3.83 -13.74
C GLU A 383 23.73 3.25 -13.76
N GLU A 384 24.68 3.94 -13.14
CA GLU A 384 26.08 3.51 -13.12
C GLU A 384 26.31 2.26 -12.27
N HIS A 385 25.69 2.18 -11.08
CA HIS A 385 26.01 1.18 -10.07
C HIS A 385 24.94 0.10 -9.88
N GLY A 386 23.76 0.26 -10.49
CA GLY A 386 22.64 -0.68 -10.37
C GLY A 386 21.93 -0.68 -9.00
N GLY A 387 22.39 0.14 -8.05
CA GLY A 387 21.78 0.29 -6.73
C GLY A 387 22.34 1.50 -5.98
N VAL A 388 21.47 2.16 -5.21
CA VAL A 388 21.83 3.38 -4.46
C VAL A 388 21.15 3.37 -3.09
N LEU A 389 21.88 3.79 -2.05
CA LEU A 389 21.36 3.99 -0.70
C LEU A 389 21.12 5.47 -0.45
N VAL A 390 19.86 5.87 -0.25
CA VAL A 390 19.47 7.27 -0.05
C VAL A 390 19.16 7.55 1.42
N GLN A 391 20.10 8.16 2.13
CA GLN A 391 19.93 8.62 3.51
C GLN A 391 19.61 10.12 3.57
N GLY A 392 18.90 10.55 4.61
CA GLY A 392 18.48 11.95 4.76
C GLY A 392 17.46 12.15 5.89
N PRO A 393 17.42 13.32 6.53
CA PRO A 393 16.46 13.66 7.58
C PRO A 393 14.97 13.51 7.16
N PRO A 394 14.03 13.45 8.13
CA PRO A 394 12.60 13.53 7.80
C PRO A 394 12.29 14.85 7.06
N GLY A 395 11.44 14.78 6.03
CA GLY A 395 11.02 15.94 5.26
C GLY A 395 11.92 16.32 4.07
N THR A 396 13.06 15.65 3.83
CA THR A 396 13.95 15.97 2.69
C THR A 396 13.50 15.43 1.33
N GLY A 397 12.19 15.22 1.15
CA GLY A 397 11.62 14.85 -0.14
C GLY A 397 11.93 13.43 -0.64
N LYS A 398 12.29 12.47 0.21
CA LYS A 398 12.56 11.06 -0.22
C LYS A 398 11.43 10.46 -1.05
N THR A 399 10.19 10.62 -0.58
CA THR A 399 8.99 10.13 -1.28
C THR A 399 8.82 10.80 -2.65
N HIS A 400 9.20 12.08 -2.74
CA HIS A 400 9.21 12.81 -4.00
C HIS A 400 10.29 12.28 -4.95
N THR A 401 11.49 12.00 -4.42
CA THR A 401 12.58 11.36 -5.18
C THR A 401 12.15 10.00 -5.73
N ILE A 402 11.45 9.18 -4.94
CA ILE A 402 10.93 7.88 -5.40
C ILE A 402 9.97 8.07 -6.59
N GLY A 403 9.01 9.01 -6.50
CA GLY A 403 8.09 9.29 -7.61
C GLY A 403 8.81 9.72 -8.89
N ASN A 404 9.85 10.54 -8.74
CA ASN A 404 10.70 10.98 -9.85
C ASN A 404 11.51 9.85 -10.48
N LEU A 405 12.09 8.96 -9.67
CA LEU A 405 12.78 7.77 -10.15
C LEU A 405 11.84 6.79 -10.86
N VAL A 406 10.60 6.63 -10.38
CA VAL A 406 9.58 5.82 -11.06
C VAL A 406 9.34 6.35 -12.48
N GLY A 407 9.16 7.67 -12.63
CA GLY A 407 8.99 8.30 -13.94
C GLY A 407 10.18 8.04 -14.87
N HIS A 408 11.40 8.20 -14.36
CA HIS A 408 12.62 7.97 -15.12
C HIS A 408 12.79 6.51 -15.57
N LEU A 409 12.58 5.54 -14.67
CA LEU A 409 12.68 4.11 -14.99
C LEU A 409 11.60 3.67 -15.98
N LEU A 410 10.38 4.20 -15.86
CA LEU A 410 9.30 3.94 -16.81
C LEU A 410 9.60 4.50 -18.20
N ALA A 411 10.24 5.69 -18.28
CA ALA A 411 10.67 6.26 -19.56
C ALA A 411 11.71 5.38 -20.28
N GLN A 412 12.44 4.54 -19.54
CA GLN A 412 13.37 3.55 -20.08
C GLN A 412 12.70 2.21 -20.44
N GLY A 413 11.38 2.10 -20.27
CA GLY A 413 10.63 0.86 -20.51
C GLY A 413 10.82 -0.20 -19.41
N LYS A 414 11.34 0.15 -18.24
CA LYS A 414 11.54 -0.78 -17.13
C LYS A 414 10.26 -0.99 -16.33
N SER A 415 10.05 -2.21 -15.84
CA SER A 415 9.02 -2.52 -14.84
C SER A 415 9.52 -2.14 -13.44
N VAL A 416 8.71 -1.41 -12.67
CA VAL A 416 9.10 -0.89 -11.34
C VAL A 416 8.21 -1.49 -10.25
N LEU A 417 8.82 -2.12 -9.24
CA LEU A 417 8.14 -2.54 -8.02
C LEU A 417 8.51 -1.60 -6.87
N VAL A 418 7.50 -1.01 -6.23
CA VAL A 418 7.69 -0.15 -5.05
C VAL A 418 7.17 -0.88 -3.81
N THR A 419 8.06 -1.10 -2.84
CA THR A 419 7.73 -1.76 -1.57
C THR A 419 7.87 -0.79 -0.39
N SER A 420 6.98 -0.88 0.61
CA SER A 420 7.10 -0.14 1.87
C SER A 420 6.53 -0.98 3.02
N HIS A 421 6.88 -0.63 4.26
CA HIS A 421 6.30 -1.27 5.43
C HIS A 421 4.81 -0.91 5.58
N THR A 422 4.39 0.31 5.23
CA THR A 422 3.01 0.76 5.46
C THR A 422 2.31 1.11 4.15
N THR A 423 1.03 0.75 4.06
CA THR A 423 0.14 1.16 2.95
C THR A 423 0.04 2.69 2.82
N LYS A 424 0.07 3.42 3.94
CA LYS A 424 0.06 4.90 3.95
C LYS A 424 1.24 5.49 3.17
N ALA A 425 2.44 4.94 3.32
CA ALA A 425 3.63 5.40 2.60
C ALA A 425 3.50 5.17 1.09
N LEU A 426 2.95 4.03 0.67
CA LEU A 426 2.71 3.74 -0.75
C LEU A 426 1.66 4.66 -1.36
N ARG A 427 0.60 4.99 -0.61
CA ARG A 427 -0.37 6.01 -1.01
C ARG A 427 0.29 7.36 -1.22
N MET A 428 1.22 7.76 -0.34
CA MET A 428 1.97 9.00 -0.53
C MET A 428 2.86 8.94 -1.79
N VAL A 429 3.56 7.84 -2.05
CA VAL A 429 4.35 7.68 -3.29
C VAL A 429 3.45 7.86 -4.52
N ARG A 430 2.29 7.20 -4.56
CA ARG A 430 1.31 7.34 -5.66
C ARG A 430 0.85 8.79 -5.87
N HIS A 431 0.65 9.56 -4.80
CA HIS A 431 0.35 10.99 -4.92
C HIS A 431 1.50 11.80 -5.52
N HIS A 432 2.76 11.41 -5.27
CA HIS A 432 3.93 12.07 -5.85
C HIS A 432 4.16 11.70 -7.32
N ILE A 433 3.56 10.62 -7.83
CA ILE A 433 3.55 10.30 -9.27
C ILE A 433 2.55 11.23 -9.99
N VAL A 434 2.94 11.70 -11.18
CA VAL A 434 2.12 12.59 -12.03
C VAL A 434 0.86 11.89 -12.54
N SER A 435 -0.21 12.66 -12.77
CA SER A 435 -1.54 12.15 -13.13
C SER A 435 -1.53 11.19 -14.32
N GLU A 436 -0.65 11.45 -15.28
CA GLU A 436 -0.55 10.75 -16.55
C GLU A 436 0.06 9.34 -16.40
N LEU A 437 0.85 9.13 -15.35
CA LEU A 437 1.50 7.86 -15.03
C LEU A 437 0.77 7.06 -13.95
N ARG A 438 -0.10 7.69 -13.15
CA ARG A 438 -0.85 7.02 -12.07
C ARG A 438 -1.70 5.83 -12.55
N PRO A 439 -2.34 5.83 -13.73
CA PRO A 439 -3.06 4.66 -14.24
C PRO A 439 -2.16 3.45 -14.46
N LEU A 440 -0.85 3.65 -14.68
CA LEU A 440 0.11 2.56 -14.82
C LEU A 440 0.52 1.93 -13.48
N CYS A 441 0.14 2.54 -12.35
CA CYS A 441 0.49 2.07 -11.03
C CYS A 441 -0.63 1.20 -10.43
N VAL A 442 -0.38 -0.10 -10.31
CA VAL A 442 -1.27 -1.06 -9.65
C VAL A 442 -0.83 -1.25 -8.20
N SER A 443 -1.77 -1.11 -7.25
CA SER A 443 -1.53 -1.35 -5.82
C SER A 443 -2.10 -2.71 -5.39
N LEU A 444 -1.22 -3.61 -4.94
CA LEU A 444 -1.56 -4.99 -4.56
C LEU A 444 -1.93 -5.18 -3.08
N LEU A 445 -1.95 -4.11 -2.27
CA LEU A 445 -2.06 -4.22 -0.80
C LEU A 445 -3.41 -3.78 -0.21
N GLU A 446 -4.35 -3.29 -1.01
CA GLU A 446 -5.67 -2.92 -0.49
C GLU A 446 -6.56 -4.16 -0.36
N SER A 447 -7.71 -4.04 0.30
CA SER A 447 -8.75 -5.05 0.27
C SER A 447 -9.00 -5.49 -1.18
N ASP A 448 -9.16 -6.81 -1.44
CA ASP A 448 -9.13 -7.31 -2.82
C ASP A 448 -10.14 -6.61 -3.73
N LEU A 449 -11.24 -6.07 -3.18
CA LEU A 449 -12.25 -5.34 -3.94
C LEU A 449 -11.81 -3.94 -4.38
N ASP A 450 -11.20 -3.14 -3.50
CA ASP A 450 -10.73 -1.80 -3.86
C ASP A 450 -9.50 -1.88 -4.75
N SER A 451 -8.59 -2.81 -4.46
CA SER A 451 -7.46 -3.14 -5.35
C SER A 451 -7.94 -3.59 -6.73
N ARG A 452 -9.01 -4.41 -6.82
CA ARG A 452 -9.61 -4.82 -8.11
C ARG A 452 -10.21 -3.66 -8.87
N LYS A 453 -11.04 -2.83 -8.23
CA LYS A 453 -11.63 -1.65 -8.89
C LYS A 453 -10.55 -0.72 -9.44
N GLN A 454 -9.47 -0.55 -8.69
CA GLN A 454 -8.33 0.24 -9.15
C GLN A 454 -7.61 -0.42 -10.33
N LEU A 455 -7.41 -1.74 -10.30
CA LEU A 455 -6.81 -2.49 -11.40
C LEU A 455 -7.69 -2.45 -12.66
N GLU A 456 -8.99 -2.67 -12.53
CA GLU A 456 -9.96 -2.57 -13.63
C GLU A 456 -9.98 -1.16 -14.23
N SER A 457 -9.99 -0.13 -13.39
CA SER A 457 -9.93 1.27 -13.84
C SER A 457 -8.60 1.58 -14.54
N ALA A 458 -7.47 1.10 -14.00
CA ALA A 458 -6.15 1.24 -14.60
C ALA A 458 -6.08 0.56 -15.97
N VAL A 459 -6.49 -0.70 -16.07
CA VAL A 459 -6.52 -1.48 -17.30
C VAL A 459 -7.46 -0.83 -18.32
N GLY A 460 -8.64 -0.38 -17.90
CA GLY A 460 -9.58 0.34 -18.75
C GLY A 460 -8.98 1.62 -19.33
N SER A 461 -8.30 2.42 -18.51
CA SER A 461 -7.62 3.64 -18.96
C SER A 461 -6.46 3.34 -19.92
N ILE A 462 -5.68 2.29 -19.66
CA ILE A 462 -4.59 1.85 -20.53
C ILE A 462 -5.14 1.37 -21.89
N ALA A 463 -6.19 0.56 -21.88
CA ALA A 463 -6.84 0.06 -23.09
C ALA A 463 -7.46 1.20 -23.91
N GLU A 464 -8.12 2.16 -23.26
CA GLU A 464 -8.64 3.35 -23.93
C GLU A 464 -7.52 4.14 -24.61
N ARG A 465 -6.40 4.35 -23.92
CA ARG A 465 -5.25 5.10 -24.47
C ARG A 465 -4.58 4.37 -25.63
N LEU A 466 -4.39 3.05 -25.52
CA LEU A 466 -3.89 2.19 -26.60
C LEU A 466 -4.84 2.12 -27.80
N SER A 467 -6.15 2.22 -27.57
CA SER A 467 -7.13 2.20 -28.66
C SER A 467 -7.18 3.52 -29.45
N ARG A 468 -6.83 4.64 -28.82
CA ARG A 468 -6.84 5.98 -29.44
C ARG A 468 -5.50 6.39 -30.02
N ALA A 469 -4.39 5.92 -29.47
CA ALA A 469 -3.06 6.35 -29.86
C ALA A 469 -2.40 5.33 -30.78
N ASP A 470 -1.95 5.78 -31.95
CA ASP A 470 -1.07 5.01 -32.82
C ASP A 470 0.37 5.08 -32.28
N ALA A 471 1.05 3.93 -32.16
CA ALA A 471 2.40 3.85 -31.62
C ALA A 471 3.39 4.71 -32.43
N ALA A 472 3.25 4.74 -33.76
CA ALA A 472 4.13 5.54 -34.62
C ALA A 472 3.94 7.05 -34.38
N SER A 473 2.70 7.48 -34.11
CA SER A 473 2.40 8.88 -33.77
C SER A 473 3.02 9.30 -32.43
N LEU A 474 2.98 8.42 -31.42
CA LEU A 474 3.57 8.66 -30.10
C LEU A 474 5.10 8.71 -30.16
N GLU A 475 5.73 7.84 -30.96
CA GLU A 475 7.18 7.88 -31.18
C GLU A 475 7.62 9.17 -31.88
N LEU A 476 6.84 9.67 -32.84
CA LEU A 476 7.14 10.92 -33.53
C LEU A 476 7.01 12.11 -32.58
N GLU A 477 5.97 12.12 -31.75
CA GLU A 477 5.80 13.13 -30.70
C GLU A 477 6.95 13.09 -29.67
N ALA A 478 7.35 11.89 -29.22
CA ALA A 478 8.47 11.71 -28.31
C ALA A 478 9.77 12.29 -28.89
N LYS A 479 10.09 11.99 -30.16
CA LYS A 479 11.26 12.55 -30.85
C LYS A 479 11.21 14.08 -30.96
N LYS A 480 10.02 14.64 -31.24
CA LYS A 480 9.84 16.09 -31.32
C LYS A 480 10.13 16.76 -29.96
N LEU A 481 9.58 16.21 -28.89
CA LEU A 481 9.79 16.72 -27.52
C LEU A 481 11.24 16.54 -27.07
N GLU A 482 11.91 15.47 -27.49
CA GLU A 482 13.33 15.24 -27.22
C GLU A 482 14.20 16.31 -27.89
N CYS A 483 13.96 16.62 -29.17
CA CYS A 483 14.65 17.70 -29.88
C CYS A 483 14.42 19.06 -29.19
N GLU A 484 13.17 19.38 -28.84
CA GLU A 484 12.84 20.63 -28.14
C GLU A 484 13.56 20.74 -26.78
N ARG A 485 13.59 19.65 -26.03
CA ARG A 485 14.31 19.59 -24.75
C ARG A 485 15.81 19.83 -24.93
N LEU A 486 16.43 19.21 -25.93
CA LEU A 486 17.86 19.42 -26.20
C LEU A 486 18.18 20.88 -26.54
N ASP A 487 17.33 21.53 -27.33
CA ASP A 487 17.50 22.95 -27.66
C ASP A 487 17.31 23.86 -26.45
N LEU A 488 16.34 23.55 -25.58
CA LEU A 488 16.15 24.28 -24.32
C LEU A 488 17.35 24.11 -23.38
N LEU A 489 17.91 22.90 -23.27
CA LEU A 489 19.11 22.64 -22.45
C LEU A 489 20.33 23.42 -22.98
N LYS A 490 20.53 23.47 -24.30
CA LYS A 490 21.60 24.28 -24.92
C LYS A 490 21.45 25.76 -24.60
N LYS A 491 20.25 26.32 -24.80
CA LYS A 491 19.95 27.74 -24.48
C LYS A 491 20.17 28.04 -23.00
N LEU A 492 19.77 27.14 -22.12
CA LEU A 492 19.95 27.29 -20.68
C LEU A 492 21.42 27.24 -20.29
N ALA A 493 22.24 26.38 -20.90
CA ALA A 493 23.69 26.37 -20.71
C ALA A 493 24.34 27.67 -21.20
N GLU A 494 23.93 28.18 -22.37
CA GLU A 494 24.42 29.44 -22.93
C GLU A 494 24.12 30.63 -22.02
N ILE A 495 22.87 30.77 -21.55
CA ILE A 495 22.47 31.84 -20.64
C ILE A 495 23.21 31.73 -19.30
N ARG A 496 23.42 30.52 -18.78
CA ARG A 496 24.22 30.32 -17.54
C ARG A 496 25.67 30.76 -17.73
N ASN A 497 26.27 30.47 -18.88
CA ASN A 497 27.63 30.91 -19.20
C ASN A 497 27.68 32.44 -19.33
N GLN A 498 26.74 33.06 -20.03
CA GLN A 498 26.64 34.53 -20.14
C GLN A 498 26.47 35.19 -18.76
N LEU A 499 25.65 34.61 -17.87
CA LEU A 499 25.49 35.11 -16.50
C LEU A 499 26.79 34.98 -15.70
N THR A 500 27.51 33.87 -15.88
CA THR A 500 28.79 33.64 -15.21
C THR A 500 29.86 34.61 -15.72
N GLU A 501 29.88 34.88 -17.02
CA GLU A 501 30.77 35.85 -17.65
C GLU A 501 30.46 37.28 -17.19
N ALA A 502 29.19 37.70 -17.22
CA ALA A 502 28.76 39.01 -16.71
C ALA A 502 29.13 39.20 -15.23
N ARG A 503 28.93 38.18 -14.38
CA ARG A 503 29.41 38.22 -12.99
C ARG A 503 30.94 38.25 -12.90
N GLY A 504 31.64 37.59 -13.82
CA GLY A 504 33.10 37.63 -13.91
C GLY A 504 33.61 39.01 -14.26
N ASP A 505 32.95 39.71 -15.19
CA ASP A 505 33.34 41.04 -15.66
C ASP A 505 33.25 42.11 -14.55
N GLU A 506 32.40 41.94 -13.53
CA GLU A 506 32.40 42.81 -12.33
C GLU A 506 33.74 42.76 -11.55
N TYR A 507 34.47 41.64 -11.64
CA TYR A 507 35.72 41.41 -10.91
C TYR A 507 36.94 41.33 -11.82
N ARG A 508 36.75 41.19 -13.13
CA ARG A 508 37.83 41.04 -14.11
C ARG A 508 38.65 42.32 -14.16
N GLU A 509 39.95 42.20 -13.89
CA GLU A 509 40.82 43.37 -13.86
C GLU A 509 40.97 43.99 -15.27
N ILE A 510 40.89 45.32 -15.32
CA ILE A 510 41.05 46.13 -16.52
C ILE A 510 42.53 46.48 -16.64
N ALA A 511 43.23 45.90 -17.61
CA ALA A 511 44.64 46.18 -17.87
C ALA A 511 44.79 47.37 -18.84
N ILE A 512 45.32 48.50 -18.35
CA ILE A 512 45.59 49.70 -19.16
C ILE A 512 47.07 50.08 -18.98
N ALA A 513 47.78 50.22 -20.09
CA ALA A 513 49.20 50.63 -20.12
C ALA A 513 50.11 49.83 -19.16
N GLY A 514 49.89 48.51 -19.08
CA GLY A 514 50.68 47.60 -18.25
C GLY A 514 50.33 47.61 -16.75
N ARG A 515 49.27 48.33 -16.34
CA ARG A 515 48.75 48.32 -14.96
C ARG A 515 47.35 47.68 -14.93
N SER A 516 47.15 46.79 -13.97
CA SER A 516 45.87 46.12 -13.75
C SER A 516 45.04 46.90 -12.74
N TRP A 517 43.75 47.08 -13.02
CA TRP A 517 42.83 47.80 -12.15
C TRP A 517 41.58 46.95 -11.90
N ALA A 518 41.22 46.72 -10.64
CA ALA A 518 39.89 46.19 -10.35
C ALA A 518 38.83 47.20 -10.84
N PRO A 519 37.70 46.77 -11.44
CA PRO A 519 36.68 47.68 -11.98
C PRO A 519 36.19 48.71 -10.96
N ALA A 520 36.03 48.33 -9.69
CA ALA A 520 35.64 49.23 -8.61
C ALA A 520 36.70 50.31 -8.30
N ASP A 521 37.99 49.97 -8.41
CA ASP A 521 39.09 50.90 -8.19
C ASP A 521 39.25 51.86 -9.37
N ALA A 522 39.12 51.34 -10.59
CA ALA A 522 39.08 52.14 -11.81
C ALA A 522 37.94 53.17 -11.75
N ALA A 523 36.72 52.74 -11.39
CA ALA A 523 35.57 53.62 -11.25
C ALA A 523 35.78 54.70 -10.17
N ARG A 524 36.30 54.33 -8.99
CA ARG A 524 36.63 55.30 -7.92
C ARG A 524 37.65 56.33 -8.39
N LYS A 525 38.69 55.89 -9.11
CA LYS A 525 39.73 56.77 -9.63
C LYS A 525 39.18 57.75 -10.67
N VAL A 526 38.35 57.28 -11.60
CA VAL A 526 37.71 58.15 -12.62
C VAL A 526 36.82 59.22 -11.96
N VAL A 527 36.09 58.87 -10.89
CA VAL A 527 35.28 59.85 -10.14
C VAL A 527 36.16 60.86 -9.41
N GLN A 528 37.25 60.42 -8.78
CA GLN A 528 38.17 61.28 -8.03
C GLN A 528 38.92 62.26 -8.95
N GLU A 529 39.33 61.81 -10.13
CA GLU A 529 40.11 62.61 -11.07
C GLU A 529 39.23 63.38 -12.09
N LYS A 530 37.90 63.39 -11.88
CA LYS A 530 36.93 64.01 -12.79
C LYS A 530 37.21 65.48 -13.09
N GLU A 531 37.63 66.26 -12.09
CA GLU A 531 37.90 67.70 -12.27
C GLU A 531 39.21 67.95 -13.05
N ALA A 532 40.19 67.06 -12.93
CA ALA A 532 41.48 67.17 -13.61
C ALA A 532 41.45 66.60 -15.04
N HIS A 533 40.63 65.57 -15.27
CA HIS A 533 40.65 64.77 -16.51
C HIS A 533 39.29 64.67 -17.21
N GLY A 534 38.30 65.47 -16.81
CA GLY A 534 36.97 65.56 -17.43
C GLY A 534 36.88 66.41 -18.70
N TRP A 535 37.95 66.47 -19.50
CA TRP A 535 38.01 67.27 -20.74
C TRP A 535 37.21 66.67 -21.90
N ILE A 536 36.74 65.42 -21.77
CA ILE A 536 35.84 64.77 -22.72
C ILE A 536 34.40 64.89 -22.19
N PRO A 537 33.54 65.76 -22.76
CA PRO A 537 32.15 65.88 -22.34
C PRO A 537 31.36 64.60 -22.67
N GLY A 538 30.58 64.10 -21.71
CA GLY A 538 29.75 62.91 -21.90
C GLY A 538 28.30 63.24 -22.27
N PRO A 539 27.54 62.28 -22.84
CA PRO A 539 27.94 60.91 -23.18
C PRO A 539 28.42 60.77 -24.64
N VAL A 540 29.56 60.08 -24.84
CA VAL A 540 30.01 59.68 -26.17
C VAL A 540 29.14 58.51 -26.63
N ALA A 541 28.35 58.70 -27.70
CA ALA A 541 27.53 57.64 -28.26
C ALA A 541 28.44 56.52 -28.80
N ALA A 542 28.25 55.28 -28.34
CA ALA A 542 29.12 54.14 -28.62
C ALA A 542 29.24 53.75 -30.12
N VAL A 543 28.45 54.38 -31.01
CA VAL A 543 28.37 54.04 -32.44
C VAL A 543 28.44 55.29 -33.34
N ALA A 544 28.83 56.46 -32.82
CA ALA A 544 29.03 57.62 -33.69
C ALA A 544 30.34 57.45 -34.49
N PRO A 545 30.31 57.50 -35.84
CA PRO A 545 31.55 57.57 -36.61
C PRO A 545 32.31 58.84 -36.20
N LEU A 546 33.64 58.76 -36.19
CA LEU A 546 34.49 59.92 -35.89
C LEU A 546 34.05 61.08 -36.81
N PRO A 547 33.82 62.30 -36.30
CA PRO A 547 33.31 63.41 -37.10
C PRO A 547 34.29 63.88 -38.18
N LEU A 548 35.56 63.43 -38.10
CA LEU A 548 36.61 63.73 -39.07
C LEU A 548 37.19 62.42 -39.61
N SER A 549 37.40 62.37 -40.91
CA SER A 549 38.19 61.32 -41.56
C SER A 549 39.67 61.41 -41.17
N PRO A 550 40.46 60.33 -41.32
CA PRO A 550 41.90 60.34 -41.01
C PRO A 550 42.68 61.44 -41.75
N SER A 551 42.27 61.76 -42.98
CA SER A 551 42.84 62.86 -43.78
C SER A 551 42.51 64.22 -43.19
N GLU A 552 41.25 64.46 -42.82
CA GLU A 552 40.83 65.74 -42.21
C GLU A 552 41.46 65.93 -40.83
N LEU A 553 41.67 64.84 -40.09
CA LEU A 553 42.36 64.87 -38.80
C LEU A 553 43.85 65.21 -38.97
N ALA A 554 44.50 64.66 -39.99
CA ALA A 554 45.87 65.03 -40.34
C ALA A 554 45.98 66.50 -40.78
N ASP A 555 45.01 67.00 -41.56
CA ASP A 555 44.94 68.40 -41.95
C ASP A 555 44.72 69.32 -40.75
N LEU A 556 43.84 68.97 -39.81
CA LEU A 556 43.61 69.71 -38.56
C LEU A 556 44.88 69.80 -37.68
N HIS A 557 45.64 68.70 -37.60
CA HIS A 557 46.92 68.73 -36.89
C HIS A 557 47.98 69.53 -37.65
N ARG A 558 47.94 69.53 -38.98
CA ARG A 558 48.84 70.37 -39.81
C ARG A 558 48.53 71.84 -39.63
N THR A 559 47.25 72.25 -39.60
CA THR A 559 46.87 73.66 -39.41
C THR A 559 47.33 74.20 -38.06
N SER A 560 47.35 73.36 -37.02
CA SER A 560 47.89 73.70 -35.70
C SER A 560 49.38 74.11 -35.72
N ALA A 561 50.13 73.66 -36.73
CA ALA A 561 51.56 73.98 -36.88
C ALA A 561 51.83 75.03 -37.97
N SER A 562 50.96 75.14 -38.97
CA SER A 562 51.16 76.04 -40.13
C SER A 562 50.47 77.39 -40.01
N ILE A 563 49.42 77.51 -39.20
CA ILE A 563 48.68 78.76 -39.01
C ILE A 563 49.22 79.44 -37.75
N THR A 564 49.73 80.66 -37.89
CA THR A 564 50.17 81.45 -36.75
C THR A 564 48.99 82.17 -36.10
N ARG A 565 49.17 82.65 -34.86
CA ARG A 565 48.13 83.44 -34.16
C ARG A 565 47.74 84.73 -34.91
N GLU A 566 48.62 85.26 -35.74
CA GLU A 566 48.36 86.44 -36.57
C GLU A 566 47.46 86.08 -37.75
N ASP A 567 47.73 84.95 -38.43
CA ASP A 567 46.88 84.43 -39.53
C ASP A 567 45.46 84.10 -39.05
N GLU A 568 45.32 83.56 -37.83
CA GLU A 568 44.03 83.26 -37.22
C GLU A 568 43.21 84.53 -36.92
N GLN A 569 43.89 85.60 -36.49
CA GLN A 569 43.25 86.91 -36.27
C GLN A 569 42.83 87.56 -37.60
N GLU A 570 43.65 87.45 -38.65
CA GLU A 570 43.32 87.97 -39.98
C GLU A 570 42.13 87.23 -40.62
N LEU A 571 42.09 85.90 -40.49
CA LEU A 571 40.96 85.07 -40.95
C LEU A 571 39.65 85.31 -40.19
N SER A 572 39.74 85.80 -38.95
CA SER A 572 38.57 86.20 -38.14
C SER A 572 38.06 87.62 -38.45
N GLY A 573 38.79 88.38 -39.27
CA GLY A 573 38.39 89.71 -39.72
C GLY A 573 37.21 89.67 -40.70
N HIS A 574 36.43 90.74 -40.74
CA HIS A 574 35.38 90.89 -41.75
C HIS A 574 35.98 91.20 -43.13
N LEU A 575 35.61 90.41 -44.13
CA LEU A 575 35.91 90.68 -45.54
C LEU A 575 35.27 92.03 -45.94
N PRO A 576 35.97 92.89 -46.71
CA PRO A 576 35.39 94.14 -47.19
C PRO A 576 34.22 93.86 -48.14
N GLU A 577 33.13 94.63 -48.00
CA GLU A 577 32.00 94.56 -48.94
C GLU A 577 32.47 95.02 -50.33
N LEU A 578 32.31 94.15 -51.32
CA LEU A 578 32.53 94.49 -52.73
C LEU A 578 31.41 95.45 -53.17
N HIS A 579 31.74 96.72 -53.39
CA HIS A 579 30.92 97.60 -54.20
C HIS A 579 31.21 97.35 -55.68
N ASP A 580 30.24 96.74 -56.37
CA ASP A 580 29.77 97.14 -57.70
C ASP A 580 28.29 96.76 -57.87
#